data_AF-R1DPD6-F1
#
_entry.id   AF-R1DPD6-F1
#
_cell.length_a   1.000
_cell.length_b   1.000
_cell.length_c   1.000
_cell.angle_alpha   90.00
_cell.angle_beta   90.00
_cell.angle_gamma   90.00
#
_symmetry.space_group_name_H-M   'P 1'
#
loop_
_entity.id
_entity.type
_entity.pdbx_description
1 polymer ?
#
loop_
_entity_poly.entity_id
_entity_poly.type
_entity_poly.pdbx_seq_one_letter_code
_entity_poly.pdbx_strand_id
1 'polypeptide(L)'
;MQHSEEPIDAVVAALQAEKPVISDAVKTLISLVVASHATAADRAAAPKGAGDLAMVTSCGRALLKAINSHVLPPPQQWALEHPQAEQETALERIETMTTYRACHALAARCAKAGAKPTRMLGRGFLRGTRCLETVSDSCRAQLLEQRFPPPLVDTFLDRFGRSLDAGSEEEEALVWAADLPRAIDERRRERQREVEERRERMDAGEGEAVALREALAAMRTGDGAAEESRIEDVTEEG
;
A
#
# COMPACT_ATOMS: atom_id res chain seq x y z
N MET A 1 29.12 -21.08 -27.34
CA MET A 1 27.80 -20.69 -26.84
C MET A 1 27.97 -19.38 -26.07
N GLN A 2 27.70 -18.25 -26.72
CA GLN A 2 27.57 -16.97 -26.04
C GLN A 2 26.22 -17.01 -25.33
N HIS A 3 26.21 -17.23 -24.02
CA HIS A 3 25.01 -16.97 -23.24
C HIS A 3 24.76 -15.46 -23.33
N SER A 4 23.61 -15.03 -23.84
CA SER A 4 23.29 -13.61 -23.94
C SER A 4 23.31 -13.01 -22.53
N GLU A 5 24.36 -12.26 -22.20
CA GLU A 5 24.49 -11.51 -20.95
C GLU A 5 23.56 -10.27 -20.96
N GLU A 6 23.06 -9.89 -22.14
CA GLU A 6 22.21 -8.73 -22.39
C GLU A 6 20.95 -8.62 -21.48
N PRO A 7 20.21 -9.69 -21.14
CA PRO A 7 19.04 -9.57 -20.27
C PRO A 7 19.37 -9.21 -18.82
N ILE A 8 20.52 -9.66 -18.29
CA ILE A 8 20.89 -9.42 -16.89
C ILE A 8 21.36 -7.98 -16.72
N ASP A 9 22.13 -7.45 -17.67
CA ASP A 9 22.64 -6.07 -17.58
C ASP A 9 21.53 -5.03 -17.63
N ALA A 10 20.48 -5.26 -18.43
CA ALA A 10 19.29 -4.41 -18.45
C ALA A 10 18.58 -4.38 -17.08
N VAL A 11 18.40 -5.55 -16.46
CA VAL A 11 17.79 -5.66 -15.11
C VAL A 11 18.67 -5.01 -14.05
N VAL A 12 19.99 -5.19 -14.13
CA VAL A 12 20.96 -4.53 -13.24
C VAL A 12 20.85 -3.00 -13.34
N ALA A 13 20.82 -2.46 -14.56
CA ALA A 13 20.69 -1.02 -14.79
C ALA A 13 19.37 -0.47 -14.22
N ALA A 14 18.26 -1.19 -14.45
CA ALA A 14 16.95 -0.82 -13.91
C ALA A 14 16.94 -0.79 -12.36
N LEU A 15 17.50 -1.82 -11.72
CA LEU A 15 17.61 -1.91 -10.26
C LEU A 15 18.49 -0.80 -9.65
N GLN A 16 19.55 -0.37 -10.35
CA GLN A 16 20.42 0.72 -9.90
C GLN A 16 19.78 2.11 -10.05
N ALA A 17 18.96 2.28 -11.08
CA ALA A 17 18.23 3.53 -11.33
C ALA A 17 17.03 3.70 -10.39
N GLU A 18 16.59 2.63 -9.72
CA GLU A 18 15.41 2.62 -8.88
C GLU A 18 15.49 3.66 -7.73
N LYS A 19 14.41 4.43 -7.59
CA LYS A 19 14.17 5.36 -6.47
C LYS A 19 12.72 5.26 -6.02
N PRO A 20 12.45 5.43 -4.71
CA PRO A 20 13.41 5.65 -3.62
C PRO A 20 14.22 4.39 -3.28
N VAL A 21 15.39 4.58 -2.65
CA VAL A 21 16.17 3.45 -2.11
C VAL A 21 15.59 2.99 -0.78
N ILE A 22 15.91 1.77 -0.35
CA ILE A 22 15.37 1.15 0.87
C ILE A 22 15.51 2.06 2.10
N SER A 23 16.65 2.76 2.26
CA SER A 23 16.85 3.67 3.40
C SER A 23 15.91 4.87 3.41
N ASP A 24 15.49 5.35 2.24
CA ASP A 24 14.54 6.46 2.14
C ASP A 24 13.12 5.96 2.38
N ALA A 25 12.78 4.79 1.83
CA ALA A 25 11.52 4.11 2.11
C ALA A 25 11.30 3.86 3.61
N VAL A 26 12.33 3.39 4.33
CA VAL A 26 12.26 3.19 5.79
C VAL A 26 12.03 4.52 6.54
N LYS A 27 12.61 5.64 6.08
CA LYS A 27 12.33 6.96 6.70
C LYS A 27 10.89 7.37 6.47
N THR A 28 10.38 7.20 5.25
CA THR A 28 8.99 7.47 4.92
C THR A 28 8.05 6.64 5.79
N LEU A 29 8.32 5.34 5.95
CA LEU A 29 7.54 4.48 6.85
C LEU A 29 7.58 4.97 8.30
N ILE A 30 8.75 5.36 8.82
CA ILE A 30 8.85 5.94 10.18
C ILE A 30 7.92 7.15 10.32
N SER A 31 7.94 8.07 9.34
CA SER A 31 7.06 9.23 9.33
C SER A 31 5.57 8.86 9.29
N LEU A 32 5.18 7.88 8.46
CA LEU A 32 3.79 7.41 8.35
C LEU A 32 3.31 6.75 9.65
N VAL A 33 4.13 5.86 10.24
CA VAL A 33 3.80 5.20 11.51
C VAL A 33 3.60 6.24 12.62
N VAL A 34 4.54 7.18 12.78
CA VAL A 34 4.43 8.24 13.79
C VAL A 34 3.20 9.12 13.55
N ALA A 35 2.93 9.51 12.30
CA ALA A 35 1.76 10.31 11.94
C ALA A 35 0.45 9.57 12.26
N SER A 36 0.35 8.28 11.92
CA SER A 36 -0.83 7.46 12.17
C SER A 36 -1.16 7.34 13.67
N HIS A 37 -0.13 7.28 14.53
CA HIS A 37 -0.32 7.31 15.98
C HIS A 37 -0.70 8.69 16.52
N ALA A 38 -0.27 9.77 15.87
CA ALA A 38 -0.67 11.12 16.25
C ALA A 38 -2.16 11.40 15.93
N THR A 39 -2.68 10.81 14.86
CA THR A 39 -4.07 11.02 14.40
C THR A 39 -5.06 9.98 14.89
N ALA A 40 -4.61 8.87 15.50
CA ALA A 40 -5.50 7.85 16.03
C ALA A 40 -6.45 8.44 17.09
N ALA A 41 -7.76 8.27 16.88
CA ALA A 41 -8.81 8.77 17.78
C ALA A 41 -8.67 8.17 19.19
N ASP A 42 -8.27 6.89 19.27
CA ASP A 42 -8.08 6.16 20.53
C ASP A 42 -6.60 6.16 20.97
N ARG A 43 -6.04 7.33 21.24
CA ARG A 43 -4.69 7.44 21.83
C ARG A 43 -4.56 6.65 23.15
N ALA A 44 -5.67 6.43 23.86
CA ALA A 44 -5.71 5.65 25.09
C ALA A 44 -5.54 4.13 24.86
N ALA A 45 -5.89 3.62 23.67
CA ALA A 45 -5.74 2.21 23.30
C ALA A 45 -4.40 1.91 22.60
N ALA A 46 -3.65 2.95 22.21
CA ALA A 46 -2.35 2.77 21.58
C ALA A 46 -1.37 2.10 22.57
N PRO A 47 -0.55 1.13 22.12
CA PRO A 47 0.50 0.54 22.94
C PRO A 47 1.41 1.64 23.50
N LYS A 48 1.85 1.49 24.76
CA LYS A 48 2.82 2.42 25.36
C LYS A 48 4.06 2.50 24.44
N GLY A 49 4.40 3.72 24.01
CA GLY A 49 5.55 3.97 23.14
C GLY A 49 5.29 3.83 21.63
N ALA A 50 4.08 3.49 21.19
CA ALA A 50 3.79 3.34 19.75
C ALA A 50 3.98 4.66 18.95
N GLY A 51 3.72 5.80 19.58
CA GLY A 51 4.00 7.13 19.01
C GLY A 51 5.40 7.68 19.33
N ASP A 52 6.26 6.93 20.01
CA ASP A 52 7.61 7.39 20.34
C ASP A 52 8.51 7.29 19.10
N LEU A 53 8.84 8.44 18.53
CA LEU A 53 9.74 8.58 17.38
C LEU A 53 11.06 7.84 17.59
N ALA A 54 11.61 7.82 18.82
CA ALA A 54 12.86 7.12 19.11
C ALA A 54 12.72 5.60 18.99
N MET A 55 11.58 5.03 19.43
CA MET A 55 11.30 3.61 19.29
C MET A 55 11.08 3.23 17.83
N VAL A 56 10.23 3.95 17.10
CA VAL A 56 9.96 3.68 15.67
C VAL A 56 11.24 3.81 14.84
N THR A 57 12.06 4.83 15.11
CA THR A 57 13.37 5.00 14.45
C THR A 57 14.31 3.84 14.76
N SER A 58 14.25 3.26 15.96
CA SER A 58 15.06 2.10 16.33
C SER A 58 14.61 0.83 15.63
N CYS A 59 13.31 0.63 15.41
CA CYS A 59 12.80 -0.43 14.53
C CYS A 59 13.35 -0.29 13.10
N GLY A 60 13.29 0.91 12.53
CA GLY A 60 13.86 1.18 11.20
C GLY A 60 15.36 0.91 11.11
N ARG A 61 16.14 1.30 12.14
CA ARG A 61 17.58 1.00 12.20
C ARG A 61 17.86 -0.50 12.31
N ALA A 62 17.11 -1.23 13.13
CA ALA A 62 17.24 -2.68 13.27
C ALA A 62 16.96 -3.38 11.93
N LEU A 63 15.88 -3.01 11.24
CA LEU A 63 15.54 -3.54 9.92
C LEU A 63 16.65 -3.29 8.91
N LEU A 64 17.13 -2.04 8.79
CA LEU A 64 18.22 -1.70 7.87
C LEU A 64 19.52 -2.45 8.21
N LYS A 65 19.82 -2.65 9.49
CA LYS A 65 20.97 -3.44 9.92
C LYS A 65 20.80 -4.90 9.49
N ALA A 66 19.64 -5.49 9.72
CA ALA A 66 19.34 -6.88 9.41
C ALA A 66 19.41 -7.13 7.88
N ILE A 67 18.87 -6.23 7.05
CA ILE A 67 18.98 -6.30 5.58
C ILE A 67 20.45 -6.22 5.14
N ASN A 68 21.23 -5.27 5.69
CA ASN A 68 22.64 -5.12 5.30
C ASN A 68 23.54 -6.27 5.78
N SER A 69 23.12 -7.02 6.80
CA SER A 69 23.87 -8.15 7.34
C SER A 69 23.48 -9.48 6.68
N HIS A 70 22.39 -9.50 5.93
CA HIS A 70 21.88 -10.69 5.28
C HIS A 70 22.76 -11.08 4.09
N VAL A 71 23.17 -12.35 4.06
CA VAL A 71 23.94 -12.94 2.96
C VAL A 71 22.99 -13.69 2.06
N LEU A 72 22.87 -13.25 0.81
CA LEU A 72 22.04 -13.93 -0.18
C LEU A 72 22.64 -15.30 -0.51
N PRO A 73 21.83 -16.37 -0.56
CA PRO A 73 22.32 -17.67 -1.02
C PRO A 73 22.77 -17.61 -2.49
N PRO A 74 23.65 -18.51 -2.95
CA PRO A 74 23.96 -18.62 -4.37
C PRO A 74 22.69 -18.90 -5.20
N PRO A 75 22.60 -18.43 -6.46
CA PRO A 75 21.39 -18.60 -7.29
C PRO A 75 20.88 -20.03 -7.42
N GLN A 76 21.78 -21.02 -7.41
CA GLN A 76 21.42 -22.44 -7.47
C GLN A 76 20.72 -22.89 -6.19
N GLN A 77 21.21 -22.46 -5.02
CA GLN A 77 20.58 -22.76 -3.73
C GLN A 77 19.24 -22.06 -3.60
N TRP A 78 19.17 -20.78 -3.98
CA TRP A 78 17.90 -20.04 -3.94
C TRP A 78 16.82 -20.70 -4.82
N ALA A 79 17.20 -21.20 -6.00
CA ALA A 79 16.28 -21.90 -6.90
C ALA A 79 15.73 -23.21 -6.31
N LEU A 80 16.51 -23.89 -5.45
CA LEU A 80 16.07 -25.10 -4.73
C LEU A 80 15.11 -24.74 -3.58
N GLU A 81 15.39 -23.64 -2.88
CA GLU A 81 14.54 -23.14 -1.78
C GLU A 81 13.22 -22.55 -2.29
N HIS A 82 13.18 -22.09 -3.53
CA HIS A 82 12.01 -21.47 -4.17
C HIS A 82 11.67 -22.22 -5.46
N PRO A 83 11.09 -23.43 -5.39
CA PRO A 83 10.69 -24.18 -6.59
C PRO A 83 9.63 -23.42 -7.39
N GLN A 84 9.51 -23.75 -8.68
CA GLN A 84 8.49 -23.16 -9.55
C GLN A 84 7.09 -23.50 -9.01
N ALA A 85 6.23 -22.50 -8.87
CA ALA A 85 4.86 -22.72 -8.40
C ALA A 85 4.02 -23.42 -9.47
N GLU A 86 2.97 -24.13 -9.08
CA GLU A 86 2.10 -24.87 -10.02
C GLU A 86 1.47 -23.97 -11.11
N GLN A 87 1.21 -22.71 -10.78
CA GLN A 87 0.62 -21.72 -11.68
C GLN A 87 1.66 -20.79 -12.33
N GLU A 88 2.94 -20.90 -11.96
CA GLU A 88 4.00 -20.05 -12.51
C GLU A 88 4.39 -20.56 -13.90
N THR A 89 4.31 -19.69 -14.90
CA THR A 89 4.74 -19.99 -16.26
C THR A 89 6.26 -20.10 -16.35
N ALA A 90 6.77 -20.78 -17.38
CA ALA A 90 8.21 -20.87 -17.60
C ALA A 90 8.86 -19.49 -17.82
N LEU A 91 8.13 -18.54 -18.41
CA LEU A 91 8.62 -17.18 -18.64
C LEU A 91 8.75 -16.40 -17.33
N GLU A 92 7.73 -16.40 -16.48
CA GLU A 92 7.76 -15.79 -15.14
C GLU A 92 8.90 -16.37 -14.30
N ARG A 93 9.15 -17.68 -14.42
CA ARG A 93 10.26 -18.33 -13.73
C ARG A 93 11.62 -17.83 -14.22
N ILE A 94 11.79 -17.66 -15.54
CA ILE A 94 13.01 -17.11 -16.13
C ILE A 94 13.23 -15.67 -15.65
N GLU A 95 12.18 -14.85 -15.63
CA GLU A 95 12.22 -13.47 -15.16
C GLU A 95 12.60 -13.39 -13.68
N THR A 96 11.99 -14.22 -12.84
CA THR A 96 12.29 -14.34 -11.41
C THR A 96 13.76 -14.72 -11.19
N MET A 97 14.25 -15.75 -11.90
CA MET A 97 15.64 -16.20 -11.79
C MET A 97 16.64 -15.15 -12.32
N THR A 98 16.28 -14.44 -13.39
CA THR A 98 17.10 -13.36 -13.97
C THR A 98 17.21 -12.20 -12.98
N THR A 99 16.07 -11.80 -12.41
CA THR A 99 16.00 -10.75 -11.37
C THR A 99 16.82 -11.13 -10.14
N TYR A 100 16.68 -12.37 -9.64
CA TYR A 100 17.46 -12.84 -8.50
C TYR A 100 18.98 -12.78 -8.77
N ARG A 101 19.42 -13.26 -9.94
CA ARG A 101 20.84 -13.22 -10.34
C ARG A 101 21.36 -11.79 -10.42
N ALA A 102 20.58 -10.86 -10.98
CA ALA A 102 20.92 -9.44 -11.02
C ALA A 102 21.06 -8.84 -9.62
N CYS A 103 20.10 -9.11 -8.72
CA CYS A 103 20.14 -8.70 -7.32
C CYS A 103 21.36 -9.27 -6.58
N HIS A 104 21.65 -10.55 -6.75
CA HIS A 104 22.81 -11.21 -6.14
C HIS A 104 24.13 -10.59 -6.63
N ALA A 105 24.26 -10.36 -7.94
CA ALA A 105 25.44 -9.68 -8.51
C ALA A 105 25.58 -8.25 -7.96
N LEU A 106 24.49 -7.50 -7.83
CA LEU A 106 24.48 -6.15 -7.26
C LEU A 106 24.85 -6.16 -5.77
N ALA A 107 24.34 -7.10 -4.98
CA ALA A 107 24.70 -7.25 -3.57
C ALA A 107 26.21 -7.54 -3.40
N ALA A 108 26.76 -8.45 -4.23
CA ALA A 108 28.19 -8.74 -4.24
C ALA A 108 29.04 -7.51 -4.66
N ARG A 109 28.58 -6.74 -5.65
CA ARG A 109 29.21 -5.47 -6.05
C ARG A 109 29.18 -4.45 -4.91
N CYS A 110 28.06 -4.32 -4.20
CA CYS A 110 27.94 -3.44 -3.03
C CYS A 110 28.94 -3.86 -1.93
N ALA A 111 28.99 -5.15 -1.59
CA ALA A 111 29.92 -5.68 -0.59
C ALA A 111 31.39 -5.42 -0.97
N LYS A 112 31.77 -5.68 -2.23
CA LYS A 112 33.12 -5.41 -2.74
C LYS A 112 33.49 -3.92 -2.68
N ALA A 113 32.52 -3.03 -2.90
CA ALA A 113 32.70 -1.58 -2.82
C ALA A 113 32.60 -1.02 -1.39
N GLY A 114 32.33 -1.84 -0.38
CA GLY A 114 32.01 -1.37 0.98
C GLY A 114 30.72 -0.54 1.07
N ALA A 115 29.87 -0.62 0.04
CA ALA A 115 28.58 0.06 0.00
C ALA A 115 27.49 -0.80 0.65
N LYS A 116 26.48 -0.14 1.22
CA LYS A 116 25.33 -0.80 1.85
C LYS A 116 24.22 -0.99 0.80
N PRO A 117 23.72 -2.22 0.57
CA PRO A 117 22.58 -2.46 -0.32
C PRO A 117 21.40 -1.52 -0.04
N THR A 118 21.10 -1.25 1.24
CA THR A 118 19.96 -0.39 1.60
C THR A 118 20.09 1.08 1.17
N ARG A 119 21.30 1.54 0.82
CA ARG A 119 21.55 2.90 0.30
C ARG A 119 21.62 2.96 -1.22
N MET A 120 21.78 1.82 -1.88
CA MET A 120 22.03 1.73 -3.31
C MET A 120 20.84 1.19 -4.08
N LEU A 121 20.02 0.34 -3.44
CA LEU A 121 18.98 -0.44 -4.09
C LEU A 121 17.59 -0.10 -3.53
N GLY A 122 16.57 -0.26 -4.36
CA GLY A 122 15.18 0.06 -4.06
C GLY A 122 14.29 -1.16 -3.77
N ARG A 123 13.00 -1.01 -4.10
CA ARG A 123 11.94 -1.99 -3.86
C ARG A 123 12.15 -3.27 -4.67
N GLY A 124 12.60 -3.15 -5.91
CA GLY A 124 12.89 -4.25 -6.83
C GLY A 124 13.91 -5.23 -6.26
N PHE A 125 14.91 -4.74 -5.51
CA PHE A 125 15.86 -5.62 -4.82
C PHE A 125 15.19 -6.48 -3.73
N LEU A 126 14.35 -5.87 -2.87
CA LEU A 126 13.66 -6.60 -1.81
C LEU A 126 12.69 -7.63 -2.38
N ARG A 127 11.93 -7.26 -3.42
CA ARG A 127 11.01 -8.18 -4.11
C ARG A 127 11.76 -9.31 -4.82
N GLY A 128 12.82 -8.98 -5.55
CA GLY A 128 13.59 -9.94 -6.34
C GLY A 128 14.39 -10.93 -5.49
N THR A 129 14.81 -10.54 -4.29
CA THR A 129 15.56 -11.42 -3.37
C THR A 129 14.68 -12.16 -2.37
N ARG A 130 13.49 -11.62 -2.08
CA ARG A 130 12.60 -12.07 -1.00
C ARG A 130 13.28 -12.11 0.37
N CYS A 131 14.40 -11.39 0.55
CA CYS A 131 15.19 -11.48 1.78
C CYS A 131 14.44 -10.99 3.02
N LEU A 132 13.38 -10.18 2.84
CA LEU A 132 12.58 -9.68 3.94
C LEU A 132 11.89 -10.80 4.73
N GLU A 133 11.55 -11.92 4.07
CA GLU A 133 10.93 -13.09 4.71
C GLU A 133 11.85 -13.63 5.83
N THR A 134 13.15 -13.79 5.55
CA THR A 134 14.15 -14.23 6.54
C THR A 134 14.58 -13.12 7.50
N VAL A 135 14.74 -11.90 6.98
CA VAL A 135 15.29 -10.77 7.74
C VAL A 135 14.31 -10.26 8.80
N SER A 136 13.00 -10.35 8.54
CA SER A 136 11.97 -9.88 9.47
C SER A 136 12.00 -10.64 10.78
N ASP A 137 12.19 -11.97 10.75
CA ASP A 137 12.26 -12.80 11.95
C ASP A 137 13.49 -12.46 12.81
N SER A 138 14.65 -12.29 12.17
CA SER A 138 15.87 -11.88 12.86
C SER A 138 15.74 -10.47 13.47
N CYS A 139 15.16 -9.53 12.73
CA CYS A 139 14.88 -8.17 13.21
C CYS A 139 13.92 -8.19 14.41
N ARG A 140 12.84 -8.98 14.30
CA ARG A 140 11.83 -9.17 15.36
C ARG A 140 12.49 -9.72 16.62
N ALA A 141 13.24 -10.81 16.53
CA ALA A 141 13.95 -11.39 17.67
C ALA A 141 14.87 -10.38 18.36
N GLN A 142 15.66 -9.62 17.58
CA GLN A 142 16.58 -8.61 18.10
C GLN A 142 15.87 -7.46 18.83
N LEU A 143 14.71 -7.01 18.33
CA LEU A 143 13.93 -5.94 18.94
C LEU A 143 13.24 -6.41 20.22
N LEU A 144 12.71 -7.64 20.24
CA LEU A 144 12.11 -8.24 21.42
C LEU A 144 13.12 -8.47 22.55
N GLU A 145 14.35 -8.89 22.22
CA GLU A 145 15.46 -8.97 23.18
C GLU A 145 15.77 -7.61 23.84
N GLN A 146 15.65 -6.53 23.07
CA GLN A 146 15.77 -5.15 23.55
C GLN A 146 14.50 -4.62 24.26
N ARG A 147 13.52 -5.49 24.53
CA ARG A 147 12.26 -5.17 25.21
C ARG A 147 11.39 -4.14 24.48
N PHE A 148 11.45 -4.11 23.14
CA PHE A 148 10.49 -3.32 22.36
C PHE A 148 9.08 -3.92 22.50
N PRO A 149 8.02 -3.09 22.53
CA PRO A 149 6.64 -3.58 22.57
C PRO A 149 6.34 -4.47 21.36
N PRO A 150 5.90 -5.74 21.52
CA PRO A 150 5.63 -6.63 20.40
C PRO A 150 4.67 -6.05 19.35
N PRO A 151 3.53 -5.43 19.73
CA PRO A 151 2.60 -4.86 18.75
C PRO A 151 3.21 -3.77 17.87
N LEU A 152 4.17 -2.99 18.39
CA LEU A 152 4.89 -2.00 17.61
C LEU A 152 5.81 -2.66 16.59
N VAL A 153 6.55 -3.69 17.01
CA VAL A 153 7.47 -4.44 16.15
C VAL A 153 6.69 -5.12 15.02
N ASP A 154 5.60 -5.82 15.37
CA ASP A 154 4.70 -6.49 14.44
C ASP A 154 4.14 -5.49 13.42
N THR A 155 3.50 -4.42 13.90
CA THR A 155 2.91 -3.39 13.03
C THR A 155 3.94 -2.76 12.10
N PHE A 156 5.15 -2.46 12.60
CA PHE A 156 6.19 -1.84 11.79
C PHE A 156 6.69 -2.78 10.68
N LEU A 157 7.01 -4.02 11.02
CA LEU A 157 7.50 -5.01 10.05
C LEU A 157 6.41 -5.39 9.05
N ASP A 158 5.17 -5.59 9.51
CA ASP A 158 4.04 -5.97 8.67
C ASP A 158 3.67 -4.85 7.68
N ARG A 159 3.68 -3.59 8.11
CA ARG A 159 3.47 -2.45 7.20
C ARG A 159 4.58 -2.34 6.17
N PHE A 160 5.85 -2.54 6.57
CA PHE A 160 6.96 -2.53 5.61
C PHE A 160 6.85 -3.69 4.62
N GLY A 161 6.49 -4.89 5.08
CA GLY A 161 6.23 -6.06 4.25
C GLY A 161 5.14 -5.81 3.22
N ARG A 162 3.97 -5.34 3.67
CA ARG A 162 2.84 -4.99 2.79
C ARG A 162 3.19 -3.92 1.75
N SER A 163 4.09 -2.99 2.07
CA SER A 163 4.55 -1.98 1.10
C SER A 163 5.29 -2.57 -0.10
N LEU A 164 5.72 -3.83 -0.05
CA LEU A 164 6.34 -4.52 -1.18
C LEU A 164 5.33 -5.07 -2.19
N ASP A 165 4.07 -5.26 -1.79
CA ASP A 165 3.04 -5.86 -2.64
C ASP A 165 2.52 -4.90 -3.72
N ALA A 166 2.38 -5.39 -4.96
CA ALA A 166 2.02 -4.56 -6.11
C ALA A 166 0.61 -3.93 -6.03
N GLY A 167 -0.23 -4.41 -5.11
CA GLY A 167 -1.56 -3.89 -4.83
C GLY A 167 -1.74 -3.53 -3.35
N SER A 168 -0.67 -3.11 -2.67
CA SER A 168 -0.77 -2.67 -1.30
C SER A 168 -1.85 -1.60 -1.15
N GLU A 169 -2.49 -1.55 0.02
CA GLU A 169 -3.35 -0.45 0.42
C GLU A 169 -2.67 0.91 0.16
N GLU A 170 -3.50 1.93 0.01
CA GLU A 170 -3.03 3.25 -0.40
C GLU A 170 -1.86 3.69 0.50
N GLU A 171 -2.00 3.66 1.83
CA GLU A 171 -0.98 4.21 2.74
C GLU A 171 0.40 3.53 2.56
N GLU A 172 0.44 2.22 2.38
CA GLU A 172 1.66 1.44 2.16
C GLU A 172 2.37 1.81 0.86
N ALA A 173 1.64 2.21 -0.18
CA ALA A 173 2.25 2.67 -1.43
C ALA A 173 3.03 3.99 -1.27
N LEU A 174 2.71 4.81 -0.26
CA LEU A 174 3.45 6.06 0.03
C LEU A 174 4.88 5.80 0.50
N VAL A 175 5.14 4.63 1.11
CA VAL A 175 6.48 4.23 1.57
C VAL A 175 7.51 4.37 0.45
N TRP A 176 7.11 4.08 -0.78
CA TRP A 176 7.97 4.12 -1.97
C TRP A 176 7.74 5.35 -2.86
N ALA A 177 7.11 6.42 -2.35
CA ALA A 177 6.98 7.67 -3.08
C ALA A 177 8.32 8.41 -3.16
N ALA A 178 8.75 8.79 -4.37
CA ALA A 178 9.94 9.62 -4.57
C ALA A 178 9.77 11.05 -4.01
N ASP A 179 8.54 11.57 -4.05
CA ASP A 179 8.13 12.85 -3.48
C ASP A 179 6.89 12.62 -2.61
N LEU A 180 7.13 12.38 -1.31
CA LEU A 180 6.07 12.08 -0.35
C LEU A 180 5.05 13.24 -0.21
N PRO A 181 5.44 14.51 -0.03
CA PRO A 181 4.50 15.63 0.01
C PRO A 181 3.57 15.67 -1.20
N ARG A 182 4.14 15.53 -2.41
CA ARG A 182 3.34 15.51 -3.64
C ARG A 182 2.37 14.34 -3.67
N ALA A 183 2.81 13.13 -3.31
CA ALA A 183 1.95 11.95 -3.28
C ALA A 183 0.81 12.08 -2.26
N ILE A 184 1.07 12.70 -1.11
CA ILE A 184 0.03 12.99 -0.10
C ILE A 184 -0.99 14.00 -0.65
N ASP A 185 -0.54 15.06 -1.32
CA ASP A 185 -1.41 16.10 -1.85
C ASP A 185 -2.25 15.60 -3.03
N GLU A 186 -1.69 14.78 -3.92
CA GLU A 186 -2.44 14.11 -4.99
C GLU A 186 -3.61 13.29 -4.41
N ARG A 187 -3.36 12.51 -3.37
CA ARG A 187 -4.41 11.74 -2.68
C ARG A 187 -5.42 12.58 -1.93
N ARG A 188 -5.00 13.70 -1.36
CA ARG A 188 -5.95 14.63 -0.74
C ARG A 188 -6.91 15.17 -1.78
N ARG A 189 -6.42 15.50 -2.97
CA ARG A 189 -7.26 15.94 -4.10
C ARG A 189 -8.16 14.83 -4.61
N GLU A 190 -7.67 13.60 -4.75
CA GLU A 190 -8.49 12.45 -5.16
C GLU A 190 -9.64 12.20 -4.18
N ARG A 191 -9.35 12.17 -2.87
CA ARG A 191 -10.39 12.03 -1.83
C ARG A 191 -11.38 13.19 -1.82
N GLN A 192 -10.92 14.42 -2.06
CA GLN A 192 -11.81 15.58 -2.16
C GLN A 192 -12.76 15.45 -3.35
N ARG A 193 -12.26 15.04 -4.53
CA ARG A 193 -13.10 14.79 -5.70
C ARG A 193 -14.11 13.67 -5.45
N GLU A 194 -13.70 12.56 -4.85
CA GLU A 194 -14.63 11.47 -4.53
C GLU A 194 -15.75 11.93 -3.57
N VAL A 195 -15.42 12.75 -2.57
CA VAL A 195 -16.41 13.31 -1.65
C VAL A 195 -17.34 14.29 -2.36
N GLU A 196 -16.81 15.14 -3.24
CA GLU A 196 -17.60 16.05 -4.07
C GLU A 196 -18.56 15.28 -4.99
N GLU A 197 -18.07 14.26 -5.71
CA GLU A 197 -18.90 13.40 -6.57
C GLU A 197 -19.96 12.64 -5.77
N ARG A 198 -19.63 12.14 -4.57
CA ARG A 198 -20.61 11.51 -3.66
C ARG A 198 -21.67 12.51 -3.22
N ARG A 199 -21.28 13.74 -2.92
CA ARG A 199 -22.20 14.81 -2.53
C ARG A 199 -23.11 15.19 -3.69
N GLU A 200 -22.58 15.37 -4.90
CA GLU A 200 -23.37 15.65 -6.09
C GLU A 200 -24.37 14.53 -6.39
N ARG A 201 -23.98 13.26 -6.23
CA ARG A 201 -24.91 12.12 -6.37
C ARG A 201 -26.01 12.11 -5.31
N MET A 202 -25.71 12.50 -4.07
CA MET A 202 -26.71 12.62 -3.02
C MET A 202 -27.66 13.79 -3.30
N ASP A 203 -27.12 14.96 -3.66
CA ASP A 203 -27.92 16.16 -3.97
C ASP A 203 -28.82 15.93 -5.20
N ALA A 204 -28.32 15.25 -6.24
CA ALA A 204 -29.10 14.84 -7.41
C ALA A 204 -30.21 13.83 -7.05
N GLY A 205 -29.88 12.81 -6.26
CA GLY A 205 -30.84 11.81 -5.80
C GLY A 205 -31.93 12.39 -4.88
N GLU A 206 -31.59 13.36 -4.04
CA GLU A 206 -32.56 14.11 -3.24
C GLU A 206 -33.47 14.97 -4.12
N GLY A 207 -32.92 15.61 -5.15
CA GLY A 207 -33.69 16.36 -6.15
C GLY A 207 -34.70 15.47 -6.89
N GLU A 208 -34.29 14.28 -7.33
CA GLU A 208 -35.18 13.29 -7.95
C GLU A 208 -36.27 12.80 -6.99
N ALA A 209 -35.90 12.52 -5.73
CA ALA A 209 -36.85 12.07 -4.70
C ALA A 209 -37.85 13.18 -4.30
N VAL A 210 -37.45 14.45 -4.36
CA VAL A 210 -38.36 15.59 -4.17
C VAL A 210 -39.30 15.72 -5.37
N ALA A 211 -38.76 15.70 -6.60
CA ALA A 211 -39.57 15.79 -7.82
C ALA A 211 -40.63 14.67 -7.92
N LEU A 212 -40.27 13.42 -7.54
CA LEU A 212 -41.22 12.31 -7.46
C LEU A 212 -42.31 12.53 -6.41
N ARG A 213 -41.95 13.08 -5.23
CA ARG A 213 -42.93 13.39 -4.18
C ARG A 213 -43.89 14.49 -4.60
N GLU A 214 -43.41 15.52 -5.28
CA GLU A 214 -44.24 16.60 -5.82
C GLU A 214 -45.17 16.09 -6.93
N ALA A 215 -44.67 15.25 -7.85
CA ALA A 215 -45.50 14.64 -8.89
C ALA A 215 -46.60 13.74 -8.29
N LEU A 216 -46.28 12.90 -7.29
CA LEU A 216 -47.26 12.07 -6.60
C LEU A 216 -48.29 12.89 -5.81
N ALA A 217 -47.88 14.01 -5.21
CA ALA A 217 -48.80 14.92 -4.54
C ALA A 217 -49.76 15.59 -5.53
N ALA A 218 -49.27 16.03 -6.70
CA ALA A 218 -50.09 16.63 -7.76
C ALA A 218 -51.11 15.63 -8.35
N MET A 219 -50.74 14.35 -8.51
CA MET A 219 -51.70 13.33 -8.96
C MET A 219 -52.83 13.09 -7.94
N ARG A 220 -52.53 13.16 -6.64
CA ARG A 220 -53.55 13.02 -5.58
C ARG A 220 -54.53 14.18 -5.50
N THR A 221 -54.10 15.39 -5.81
CA THR A 221 -54.98 16.58 -5.78
C THR A 221 -55.77 16.78 -7.07
N GLY A 222 -55.30 16.26 -8.21
CA GLY A 222 -55.98 16.35 -9.51
C GLY A 222 -57.22 15.47 -9.65
N ASP A 223 -57.24 14.27 -9.06
CA ASP A 223 -58.39 13.35 -9.18
C ASP A 223 -59.58 13.72 -8.27
N GLY A 224 -59.36 14.52 -7.22
CA GLY A 224 -60.43 14.91 -6.29
C GLY A 224 -61.37 16.00 -6.80
N ALA A 225 -60.99 16.76 -7.83
CA ALA A 225 -61.78 17.88 -8.34
C ALA A 225 -62.77 17.50 -9.46
N ALA A 226 -62.64 16.30 -10.04
CA ALA A 226 -63.52 15.85 -11.13
C ALA A 226 -64.74 15.05 -10.62
N GLU A 227 -64.75 14.61 -9.37
CA GLU A 227 -65.81 13.76 -8.82
C GLU A 227 -66.90 14.55 -8.07
N GLU A 228 -66.63 15.79 -7.66
CA GLU A 228 -67.61 16.65 -6.96
C GLU A 228 -68.55 17.41 -7.92
N SER A 229 -68.28 17.41 -9.23
CA SER A 229 -69.12 18.06 -10.26
C SER A 229 -70.25 17.16 -10.81
N ARG A 230 -70.41 15.92 -10.34
CA ARG A 230 -71.39 14.96 -10.93
C ARG A 230 -72.57 14.60 -10.02
N ILE A 231 -72.69 15.23 -8.85
CA ILE A 231 -73.77 14.98 -7.88
C ILE A 231 -74.59 16.26 -7.63
N GLU A 232 -74.99 16.98 -8.68
CA GLU A 232 -76.01 18.03 -8.59
C GLU A 232 -76.87 17.99 -9.87
N ASP A 233 -77.63 16.90 -10.11
CA ASP A 233 -78.66 16.91 -11.16
C ASP A 233 -79.73 15.81 -11.01
N VAL A 234 -80.11 15.44 -9.77
CA VAL A 234 -81.22 14.49 -9.53
C VAL A 234 -82.05 14.85 -8.30
N THR A 235 -82.76 15.98 -8.33
CA THR A 235 -83.99 16.17 -7.52
C THR A 235 -84.85 17.28 -8.11
N GLU A 236 -85.73 16.93 -9.06
CA GLU A 236 -87.06 17.57 -9.21
C GLU A 236 -87.91 16.73 -10.17
N GLU A 237 -88.93 16.06 -9.61
CA GLU A 237 -90.28 15.78 -10.17
C GLU A 237 -90.84 14.46 -9.58
N GLY A 238 -91.94 14.58 -8.83
CA GLY A 238 -92.75 13.46 -8.33
C GLY A 238 -93.48 13.73 -7.02
#